data_AF-Q58726-F1
#
_entry.id   AF-Q58726-F1
#
_cell.length_a   1.000
_cell.length_b   1.000
_cell.length_c   1.000
_cell.angle_alpha   90.00
_cell.angle_beta   90.00
_cell.angle_gamma   90.00
#
_symmetry.space_group_name_H-M   'P 1'
#
loop_
_entity.id
_entity.type
_entity.pdbx_description
1 polymer ?
#
loop_
_entity_poly.entity_id
_entity_poly.type
_entity_poly.pdbx_seq_one_letter_code
_entity_poly.pdbx_strand_id
1 'polypeptide(L)'
;MDAGMDLYIGSNEERDRVKEKLKEILLKQLSNPNVSTLLIAAILLDNEGRANNLPFNYNEDPNYVYVDEVIGLAIANEIAGTKAIFNFRFYDAKKPGIIGELDRKGFMFLDDAIAGLLAGCMSKVFE
;
A
#
# COMPACT_ATOMS: atom_id res chain seq x y z
N MET A 1 7.49 -3.26 7.92
CA MET A 1 8.86 -2.73 7.75
C MET A 1 9.63 -3.49 6.69
N ASP A 2 9.76 -4.81 6.80
CA ASP A 2 10.60 -5.58 5.86
C ASP A 2 10.10 -5.48 4.42
N ALA A 3 8.79 -5.63 4.17
CA ALA A 3 8.19 -5.40 2.85
C ALA A 3 8.52 -4.02 2.25
N GLY A 4 8.57 -2.97 3.09
CA GLY A 4 8.98 -1.63 2.67
C GLY A 4 10.48 -1.50 2.37
N MET A 5 11.32 -2.35 2.96
CA MET A 5 12.78 -2.34 2.72
C MET A 5 13.20 -3.34 1.64
N ASP A 6 12.35 -4.29 1.25
CA ASP A 6 12.65 -5.31 0.24
C ASP A 6 12.94 -4.70 -1.13
N LEU A 7 12.33 -3.56 -1.44
CA LEU A 7 12.51 -2.83 -2.69
C LEU A 7 13.47 -1.63 -2.55
N TYR A 8 14.12 -1.47 -1.39
CA TYR A 8 15.12 -0.40 -1.20
C TYR A 8 16.39 -0.69 -2.03
N ILE A 9 16.76 0.28 -2.86
CA ILE A 9 17.99 0.27 -3.65
C ILE A 9 18.91 1.36 -3.07
N GLY A 10 19.95 0.94 -2.36
CA GLY A 10 20.96 1.83 -1.80
C GLY A 10 22.04 1.07 -1.06
N SER A 11 22.92 1.79 -0.36
CA SER A 11 24.05 1.17 0.34
C SER A 11 23.59 0.35 1.54
N ASN A 12 24.34 -0.71 1.87
CA ASN A 12 24.09 -1.47 3.10
C ASN A 12 24.33 -0.62 4.36
N GLU A 13 25.22 0.37 4.27
CA GLU A 13 25.57 1.31 5.35
C GLU A 13 24.38 2.22 5.72
N GLU A 14 23.58 2.62 4.75
CA GLU A 14 22.41 3.48 4.98
C GLU A 14 21.13 2.71 5.31
N ARG A 15 21.13 1.38 5.09
CA ARG A 15 19.91 0.56 5.18
C ARG A 15 19.21 0.69 6.53
N ASP A 16 19.94 0.70 7.63
CA ASP A 16 19.38 0.84 8.97
C ASP A 16 18.80 2.24 9.21
N ARG A 17 19.49 3.28 8.75
CA ARG A 17 19.00 4.67 8.83
C ARG A 17 17.73 4.87 8.00
N VAL A 18 17.69 4.31 6.79
CA VAL A 18 16.50 4.34 5.91
C VAL A 18 15.35 3.57 6.55
N LYS A 19 15.62 2.40 7.15
CA LYS A 19 14.60 1.61 7.85
C LYS A 19 14.00 2.38 9.03
N GLU A 20 14.82 3.07 9.82
CA GLU A 20 14.30 3.84 10.96
C GLU A 20 13.49 5.07 10.49
N LYS A 21 13.98 5.82 9.49
CA LYS A 21 13.22 6.94 8.91
C LYS A 21 11.89 6.47 8.29
N LEU A 22 11.89 5.32 7.60
CA LEU A 22 10.67 4.71 7.07
C LEU A 22 9.67 4.39 8.20
N LYS A 23 10.14 3.83 9.31
CA LYS A 23 9.30 3.48 10.45
C LYS A 23 8.66 4.72 11.08
N GLU A 24 9.44 5.78 11.29
CA GLU A 24 8.94 7.05 11.82
C GLU A 24 7.84 7.64 10.90
N ILE A 25 8.11 7.69 9.60
CA ILE A 25 7.15 8.21 8.60
C ILE A 25 5.89 7.34 8.58
N LEU A 26 6.03 6.03 8.62
CA LEU A 26 4.90 5.11 8.59
C LEU A 26 3.99 5.30 9.81
N LEU A 27 4.55 5.40 11.01
CA LEU A 27 3.77 5.69 12.23
C LEU A 27 3.04 7.05 12.15
N LYS A 28 3.71 8.07 11.60
CA LYS A 28 3.11 9.38 11.37
C LYS A 28 1.95 9.31 10.37
N GLN A 29 2.11 8.60 9.25
CA GLN A 29 1.08 8.49 8.21
C GLN A 29 -0.10 7.60 8.64
N LEU A 30 0.10 6.61 9.50
CA LEU A 30 -1.01 5.89 10.12
C LEU A 30 -1.90 6.80 11.00
N SER A 31 -1.38 7.93 11.46
CA SER A 31 -2.14 8.96 12.19
C SER A 31 -2.71 10.06 11.28
N ASN A 32 -2.42 10.05 9.96
CA ASN A 32 -3.01 10.99 9.01
C ASN A 32 -4.46 10.55 8.72
N PRO A 33 -5.48 11.38 9.03
CA PRO A 33 -6.89 11.02 8.80
C PRO A 33 -7.21 10.62 7.36
N ASN A 34 -6.55 11.22 6.36
CA ASN A 34 -6.79 10.88 4.96
C ASN A 34 -6.28 9.47 4.64
N VAL A 35 -5.07 9.14 5.10
CA VAL A 35 -4.46 7.81 4.92
C VAL A 35 -5.21 6.75 5.72
N SER A 36 -5.47 7.01 7.00
CA SER A 36 -6.16 6.03 7.87
C SER A 36 -7.58 5.75 7.39
N THR A 37 -8.30 6.76 6.89
CA THR A 37 -9.67 6.57 6.37
C THR A 37 -9.66 5.71 5.11
N LEU A 38 -8.71 5.91 4.20
CA LEU A 38 -8.57 5.07 3.01
C LEU A 38 -8.19 3.63 3.35
N LEU A 39 -7.31 3.42 4.35
CA LEU A 39 -6.99 2.09 4.86
C LEU A 39 -8.22 1.40 5.47
N ILE A 40 -9.01 2.12 6.26
CA ILE A 40 -10.28 1.60 6.81
C ILE A 40 -11.25 1.25 5.68
N ALA A 41 -11.37 2.10 4.67
CA ALA A 41 -12.22 1.84 3.51
C ALA A 41 -11.81 0.56 2.79
N ALA A 42 -10.51 0.33 2.56
CA ALA A 42 -10.01 -0.91 1.95
C ALA A 42 -10.39 -2.15 2.77
N ILE A 43 -10.18 -2.11 4.10
CA ILE A 43 -10.55 -3.22 5.01
C ILE A 43 -12.06 -3.49 4.96
N LEU A 44 -12.90 -2.44 4.98
CA LEU A 44 -14.35 -2.59 4.92
C LEU A 44 -14.79 -3.15 3.57
N LEU A 45 -14.21 -2.70 2.47
CA LEU A 45 -14.52 -3.21 1.14
C LEU A 45 -14.16 -4.69 0.99
N ASP A 46 -13.01 -5.13 1.51
CA ASP A 46 -12.67 -6.56 1.54
C ASP A 46 -13.66 -7.39 2.37
N ASN A 47 -14.14 -6.85 3.49
CA ASN A 47 -15.17 -7.51 4.31
C ASN A 47 -16.51 -7.62 3.57
N GLU A 48 -16.96 -6.54 2.94
CA GLU A 48 -18.19 -6.53 2.12
C GLU A 48 -18.07 -7.46 0.91
N GLY A 49 -16.90 -7.52 0.28
CA GLY A 49 -16.59 -8.42 -0.82
C GLY A 49 -16.70 -9.89 -0.42
N ARG A 50 -16.08 -10.25 0.70
CA ARG A 50 -16.17 -11.62 1.27
C ARG A 50 -17.58 -11.98 1.73
N ALA A 51 -18.38 -10.99 2.12
CA ALA A 51 -19.80 -11.16 2.43
C ALA A 51 -20.71 -11.22 1.18
N ASN A 52 -20.16 -11.07 -0.02
CA ASN A 52 -20.89 -10.98 -1.30
C ASN A 52 -21.87 -9.78 -1.37
N ASN A 53 -21.53 -8.67 -0.72
CA ASN A 53 -22.33 -7.44 -0.71
C ASN A 53 -21.88 -6.41 -1.76
N LEU A 54 -20.79 -6.69 -2.48
CA LEU A 54 -20.32 -5.82 -3.57
C LEU A 54 -21.10 -6.08 -4.87
N PRO A 55 -21.18 -5.09 -5.79
CA PRO A 55 -21.93 -5.22 -7.05
C PRO A 55 -21.23 -6.09 -8.11
N PHE A 56 -20.30 -6.95 -7.71
CA PHE A 56 -19.54 -7.87 -8.55
C PHE A 56 -19.10 -9.10 -7.74
N ASN A 57 -18.69 -10.17 -8.41
CA ASN A 57 -18.14 -11.34 -7.72
C ASN A 57 -16.72 -11.06 -7.24
N TYR A 58 -16.57 -10.73 -5.96
CA TYR A 58 -15.29 -10.41 -5.33
C TYR A 58 -14.27 -11.56 -5.45
N ASN A 59 -14.72 -12.82 -5.38
CA ASN A 59 -13.82 -13.98 -5.42
C ASN A 59 -13.25 -14.27 -6.83
N GLU A 60 -13.80 -13.65 -7.87
CA GLU A 60 -13.28 -13.76 -9.24
C GLU A 60 -12.18 -12.75 -9.55
N ASP A 61 -11.92 -11.80 -8.63
CA ASP A 61 -10.91 -10.75 -8.77
C ASP A 61 -10.90 -10.10 -10.17
N PRO A 62 -12.03 -9.47 -10.58
CA PRO A 62 -12.22 -9.09 -11.96
C PRO A 62 -11.41 -7.85 -12.36
N ASN A 63 -10.55 -7.98 -13.37
CA ASN A 63 -9.71 -6.90 -13.93
C ASN A 63 -10.42 -5.58 -14.33
N TYR A 64 -11.76 -5.57 -14.45
CA TYR A 64 -12.50 -4.33 -14.76
C TYR A 64 -12.81 -3.49 -13.50
N VAL A 65 -12.61 -4.06 -12.31
CA VAL A 65 -12.67 -3.35 -11.03
C VAL A 65 -11.24 -2.96 -10.68
N TYR A 66 -10.95 -1.66 -10.77
CA TYR A 66 -9.60 -1.10 -10.53
C TYR A 66 -9.61 -0.07 -9.38
N VAL A 67 -10.63 -0.12 -8.52
CA VAL A 67 -10.81 0.89 -7.46
C VAL A 67 -9.92 0.64 -6.23
N ASP A 68 -9.49 -0.60 -6.03
CA ASP A 68 -8.31 -0.98 -5.23
C ASP A 68 -7.06 -0.19 -5.63
N GLU A 69 -6.73 -0.16 -6.92
CA GLU A 69 -5.56 0.55 -7.42
C GLU A 69 -5.72 2.08 -7.24
N VAL A 70 -6.95 2.59 -7.40
CA VAL A 70 -7.28 4.00 -7.14
C VAL A 70 -7.07 4.34 -5.65
N ILE A 71 -7.44 3.45 -4.73
CA ILE A 71 -7.18 3.62 -3.30
C ILE A 71 -5.68 3.62 -3.02
N GLY A 72 -4.93 2.66 -3.56
CA GLY A 72 -3.47 2.58 -3.43
C GLY A 72 -2.78 3.84 -3.95
N LEU A 73 -3.16 4.32 -5.14
CA LEU A 73 -2.68 5.58 -5.72
C LEU A 73 -3.02 6.79 -4.86
N ALA A 74 -4.24 6.88 -4.33
CA ALA A 74 -4.67 7.98 -3.49
C ALA A 74 -3.85 8.06 -2.20
N ILE A 75 -3.61 6.92 -1.54
CA ILE A 75 -2.75 6.83 -0.35
C ILE A 75 -1.32 7.27 -0.67
N ALA A 76 -0.72 6.73 -1.73
CA ALA A 76 0.65 7.06 -2.11
C ALA A 76 0.79 8.56 -2.41
N ASN A 77 -0.13 9.12 -3.20
CA ASN A 77 -0.14 10.52 -3.58
C ASN A 77 -0.38 11.46 -2.39
N GLU A 78 -1.26 11.10 -1.45
CA GLU A 78 -1.48 11.86 -0.21
C GLU A 78 -0.18 11.97 0.62
N ILE A 79 0.62 10.90 0.68
CA ILE A 79 1.83 10.88 1.50
C ILE A 79 2.97 11.69 0.87
N ALA A 80 3.22 11.51 -0.43
CA ALA A 80 4.44 11.99 -1.08
C ALA A 80 4.25 12.49 -2.53
N GLY A 81 3.01 12.75 -2.95
CA GLY A 81 2.68 13.34 -4.25
C GLY A 81 3.04 12.45 -5.45
N THR A 82 3.25 13.09 -6.61
CA THR A 82 3.45 12.41 -7.90
C THR A 82 4.57 11.37 -7.90
N LYS A 83 5.67 11.60 -7.18
CA LYS A 83 6.79 10.63 -7.13
C LYS A 83 6.41 9.32 -6.45
N ALA A 84 5.45 9.35 -5.51
CA ALA A 84 5.00 8.16 -4.82
C ALA A 84 4.11 7.29 -5.70
N ILE A 85 3.44 7.85 -6.70
CA ILE A 85 2.65 7.10 -7.68
C ILE A 85 3.54 6.13 -8.47
N PHE A 86 4.73 6.56 -8.91
CA PHE A 86 5.68 5.68 -9.61
C PHE A 86 6.19 4.57 -8.70
N ASN A 87 6.48 4.89 -7.44
CA ASN A 87 6.91 3.90 -6.47
C ASN A 87 5.78 2.91 -6.14
N PHE A 88 4.54 3.38 -6.05
CA PHE A 88 3.36 2.52 -5.83
C PHE A 88 3.27 1.45 -6.89
N ARG A 89 3.35 1.81 -8.18
CA ARG A 89 3.34 0.83 -9.27
C ARG A 89 4.47 -0.19 -9.18
N PHE A 90 5.60 0.17 -8.57
CA PHE A 90 6.69 -0.78 -8.33
C PHE A 90 6.38 -1.74 -7.17
N TYR A 91 5.79 -1.25 -6.08
CA TYR A 91 5.38 -2.08 -4.94
C TYR A 91 4.23 -3.02 -5.29
N ASP A 92 3.21 -2.48 -5.95
CA ASP A 92 2.05 -3.22 -6.44
C ASP A 92 2.48 -4.32 -7.43
N ALA A 93 3.31 -4.01 -8.43
CA ALA A 93 3.79 -5.04 -9.37
C ALA A 93 4.69 -6.12 -8.73
N LYS A 94 5.41 -5.82 -7.64
CA LYS A 94 6.35 -6.76 -7.00
C LYS A 94 5.76 -7.52 -5.83
N LYS A 95 4.69 -6.99 -5.22
CA LYS A 95 4.01 -7.51 -4.02
C LYS A 95 4.97 -8.09 -2.95
N PRO A 96 5.97 -7.33 -2.45
CA PRO A 96 6.93 -7.84 -1.46
C PRO A 96 6.26 -8.12 -0.11
N GLY A 97 6.75 -9.17 0.56
CA GLY A 97 6.37 -9.53 1.93
C GLY A 97 4.85 -9.58 2.16
N ILE A 98 4.37 -8.72 3.07
CA ILE A 98 2.97 -8.68 3.49
C ILE A 98 1.99 -8.33 2.36
N ILE A 99 2.42 -7.55 1.35
CA ILE A 99 1.56 -7.19 0.22
C ILE A 99 1.18 -8.48 -0.53
N GLY A 100 2.17 -9.29 -0.90
CA GLY A 100 1.92 -10.56 -1.58
C GLY A 100 1.23 -11.61 -0.70
N GLU A 101 1.35 -11.52 0.63
CA GLU A 101 0.58 -12.38 1.53
C GLU A 101 -0.91 -12.03 1.53
N LEU A 102 -1.25 -10.75 1.53
CA LEU A 102 -2.63 -10.26 1.47
C LEU A 102 -3.29 -10.62 0.13
N ASP A 103 -2.58 -10.38 -0.96
CA ASP A 103 -2.96 -10.77 -2.33
C ASP A 103 -3.27 -12.27 -2.42
N ARG A 104 -2.37 -13.14 -1.96
CA ARG A 104 -2.62 -14.61 -1.95
C ARG A 104 -3.77 -15.05 -1.07
N LYS A 105 -4.12 -14.25 -0.05
CA LYS A 105 -5.30 -14.50 0.79
C LYS A 105 -6.59 -13.95 0.16
N GLY A 106 -6.50 -13.29 -0.99
CA GLY A 106 -7.60 -12.67 -1.72
C GLY A 106 -8.11 -11.41 -1.03
N PHE A 107 -7.22 -10.58 -0.48
CA PHE A 107 -7.55 -9.22 -0.02
C PHE A 107 -7.25 -8.24 -1.15
N MET A 108 -8.20 -8.05 -2.06
CA MET A 108 -8.08 -7.24 -3.28
C MET A 108 -7.91 -5.74 -3.00
N PHE A 109 -8.50 -5.20 -1.94
CA PHE A 109 -8.38 -3.77 -1.64
C PHE A 109 -7.22 -3.46 -0.70
N LEU A 110 -7.04 -4.31 0.32
CA LEU A 110 -6.06 -4.04 1.36
C LEU A 110 -4.62 -4.26 0.88
N ASP A 111 -4.35 -5.18 -0.04
CA ASP A 111 -3.00 -5.36 -0.57
C ASP A 111 -2.50 -4.10 -1.29
N ASP A 112 -3.33 -3.50 -2.13
CA ASP A 112 -3.07 -2.23 -2.83
C ASP A 112 -2.99 -1.04 -1.89
N ALA A 113 -3.86 -0.99 -0.88
CA ALA A 113 -3.82 0.07 0.12
C ALA A 113 -2.50 0.02 0.93
N ILE A 114 -2.03 -1.18 1.27
CA ILE A 114 -0.74 -1.37 1.96
C ILE A 114 0.44 -1.09 1.01
N ALA A 115 0.35 -1.47 -0.27
CA ALA A 115 1.34 -1.09 -1.28
C ALA A 115 1.46 0.43 -1.42
N GLY A 116 0.32 1.13 -1.48
CA GLY A 116 0.23 2.59 -1.51
C GLY A 116 0.85 3.24 -0.28
N LEU A 117 0.55 2.72 0.92
CA LEU A 117 1.13 3.20 2.18
C LEU A 117 2.66 3.05 2.19
N LEU A 118 3.18 1.86 1.86
CA LEU A 118 4.61 1.60 1.88
C LEU A 118 5.35 2.39 0.81
N ALA A 119 4.81 2.47 -0.40
CA ALA A 119 5.38 3.25 -1.48
C ALA A 119 5.42 4.74 -1.15
N GLY A 120 4.31 5.29 -0.64
CA GLY A 120 4.23 6.68 -0.19
C GLY A 120 5.24 6.98 0.90
N CYS A 121 5.29 6.16 1.95
CA CYS A 121 6.23 6.35 3.05
C CYS A 121 7.68 6.23 2.57
N MET A 122 8.01 5.24 1.74
CA MET A 122 9.36 5.07 1.21
C MET A 122 9.76 6.24 0.30
N SER A 123 8.86 6.74 -0.53
CA SER A 123 9.13 7.94 -1.34
C SER A 123 9.35 9.19 -0.49
N LYS A 124 8.74 9.27 0.69
CA LYS A 124 8.91 10.35 1.66
C LYS A 124 10.25 10.27 2.41
N VAL A 125 10.85 9.09 2.55
CA VAL A 125 12.17 8.90 3.18
C VAL A 125 13.26 9.72 2.48
N PHE A 126 13.13 9.93 1.17
CA PHE A 126 14.11 10.65 0.33
C PHE A 126 13.71 12.11 0.04
N GLU A 127 12.79 12.69 0.83
CA GLU A 127 12.68 14.15 0.99
C GLU A 127 13.62 14.63 2.09
#